data_AF-A0A8H8RIF2-F1
#
_entry.id   AF-A0A8H8RIF2-F1
#
_cell.length_a   1.000
_cell.length_b   1.000
_cell.length_c   1.000
_cell.angle_alpha   90.00
_cell.angle_beta   90.00
_cell.angle_gamma   90.00
#
_symmetry.space_group_name_H-M   'P 1'
#
loop_
_entity.id
_entity.type
_entity.pdbx_description
1 polymer ?
#
loop_
_entity_poly.entity_id
_entity_poly.type
_entity_poly.pdbx_seq_one_letter_code
_entity_poly.pdbx_strand_id
1 'polypeptide(L)'
;MRSQILSLAATALTLSQLVAGQTSTDCNPLNSTCPSDTALGKTITVDFTQGESSEFSADTGTTMTYGTNGAEFIISSDGTAKTIITNNYIFFGKVSVALRAAKGTGIISSFVMESDDLDEIDWEWLGGNSTMVETNYFGKDNTTSYDRSTSPAVSDPQDTWHIYTIDWTSASITWSIDSVLVRTLYYADALDGANFPQTPMRIKLGNWVGGAADENEGTIEWAGGSSDLTQAPFTMYVKNITIQDYTTNGTSYSYGDMTGSYESIIINNNSTSTNTSYSAGQTVGNNSSSSASSTSSSSNSSSSSSSVAVSSGRSNQPGRVLFELLGLGCAASLFL
;
A
#
# COMPACT_ATOMS: atom_id res chain seq x y z
N MET A 1 -20.12 43.43 11.22
CA MET A 1 -20.59 42.10 10.78
C MET A 1 -19.56 41.54 9.82
N ARG A 2 -19.05 40.34 10.14
CA ARG A 2 -18.35 39.36 9.27
C ARG A 2 -17.13 39.86 8.47
N SER A 3 -15.97 39.76 9.11
CA SER A 3 -14.68 39.62 8.42
C SER A 3 -14.56 38.18 7.93
N GLN A 4 -14.45 37.97 6.61
CA GLN A 4 -14.14 36.65 6.04
C GLN A 4 -12.63 36.53 5.88
N ILE A 5 -12.04 35.61 6.65
CA ILE A 5 -10.68 35.14 6.48
C ILE A 5 -10.77 34.04 5.42
N LEU A 6 -10.22 34.29 4.22
CA LEU A 6 -9.93 33.22 3.27
C LEU A 6 -8.69 32.48 3.78
N SER A 7 -8.88 31.26 4.29
CA SER A 7 -7.80 30.28 4.39
C SER A 7 -7.42 29.84 2.98
N LEU A 8 -6.25 30.26 2.50
CA LEU A 8 -5.58 29.55 1.42
C LEU A 8 -5.02 28.25 2.01
N ALA A 9 -5.63 27.11 1.65
CA ALA A 9 -4.98 25.82 1.76
C ALA A 9 -3.92 25.76 0.66
N ALA A 10 -2.65 25.92 1.03
CA ALA A 10 -1.54 25.63 0.15
C ALA A 10 -1.32 24.11 0.15
N THR A 11 -1.82 23.43 -0.87
CA THR A 11 -1.36 22.08 -1.21
C THR A 11 0.07 22.22 -1.74
N ALA A 12 1.05 22.02 -0.87
CA ALA A 12 2.43 21.84 -1.30
C ALA A 12 2.53 20.49 -2.01
N LEU A 13 2.70 20.50 -3.34
CA LEU A 13 3.21 19.33 -4.05
C LEU A 13 4.70 19.24 -3.74
N THR A 14 5.06 18.46 -2.71
CA THR A 14 6.44 18.05 -2.48
C THR A 14 6.79 17.05 -3.58
N LEU A 15 7.59 17.47 -4.56
CA LEU A 15 8.22 16.53 -5.48
C LEU A 15 9.26 15.74 -4.70
N SER A 16 8.90 14.55 -4.23
CA SER A 16 9.83 13.58 -3.63
C SER A 16 10.83 13.12 -4.69
N GLN A 17 11.92 13.85 -4.87
CA GLN A 17 13.00 13.43 -5.77
C GLN A 17 13.90 12.42 -5.05
N LEU A 18 13.90 11.19 -5.58
CA LEU A 18 14.92 10.15 -5.43
C LEU A 18 15.36 9.77 -3.99
N VAL A 19 14.80 8.72 -3.43
CA VAL A 19 15.58 7.85 -2.51
C VAL A 19 16.44 6.93 -3.37
N ALA A 20 17.50 7.47 -3.98
CA ALA A 20 18.48 6.68 -4.73
C ALA A 20 19.30 5.82 -3.76
N GLY A 21 18.72 4.70 -3.34
CA GLY A 21 19.31 3.77 -2.36
C GLY A 21 18.31 2.80 -1.71
N GLN A 22 17.01 3.03 -1.85
CA GLN A 22 15.98 2.21 -1.19
C GLN A 22 15.58 0.96 -1.98
N THR A 23 15.61 1.05 -3.31
CA THR A 23 15.16 -0.01 -4.21
C THR A 23 16.26 -0.46 -5.17
N SER A 24 16.53 -1.76 -5.17
CA SER A 24 17.59 -2.35 -5.99
C SER A 24 17.35 -3.83 -6.19
N THR A 25 17.72 -4.33 -7.36
CA THR A 25 17.64 -5.74 -7.70
C THR A 25 18.99 -6.24 -8.19
N ASP A 26 19.38 -7.45 -7.78
CA ASP A 26 20.56 -8.12 -8.29
C ASP A 26 20.36 -8.59 -9.75
N CYS A 27 19.10 -8.86 -10.12
CA CYS A 27 18.73 -9.31 -11.46
C CYS A 27 17.38 -8.73 -11.85
N ASN A 28 17.38 -7.78 -12.79
CA ASN A 28 16.14 -7.22 -13.31
C ASN A 28 15.59 -8.08 -14.47
N PRO A 29 14.39 -8.69 -14.32
CA PRO A 29 13.83 -9.62 -15.29
C PRO A 29 13.26 -8.93 -16.54
N LEU A 30 13.15 -7.60 -16.56
CA LEU A 30 12.81 -6.84 -17.78
C LEU A 30 13.96 -6.80 -18.77
N ASN A 31 15.19 -7.01 -18.28
CA ASN A 31 16.42 -6.86 -19.06
C ASN A 31 17.20 -8.17 -19.22
N SER A 32 16.87 -9.21 -18.44
CA SER A 32 17.61 -10.46 -18.41
C SER A 32 16.76 -11.63 -17.94
N THR A 33 17.21 -12.87 -18.16
CA THR A 33 16.57 -14.05 -17.55
C THR A 33 17.12 -14.24 -16.15
N CYS A 34 16.25 -14.10 -15.14
CA CYS A 34 16.61 -14.21 -13.73
C CYS A 34 16.32 -15.60 -13.14
N PRO A 35 17.02 -15.98 -12.06
CA PRO A 35 16.63 -17.13 -11.24
C PRO A 35 15.17 -17.00 -10.77
N SER A 36 14.57 -18.13 -10.39
CA SER A 36 13.21 -18.10 -9.83
C SER A 36 13.23 -17.64 -8.38
N ASP A 37 12.26 -16.81 -8.03
CA ASP A 37 12.02 -16.33 -6.69
C ASP A 37 11.42 -17.44 -5.83
N THR A 38 11.95 -17.66 -4.62
CA THR A 38 11.36 -18.66 -3.73
C THR A 38 10.03 -18.15 -3.19
N ALA A 39 8.97 -18.95 -3.32
CA ALA A 39 7.62 -18.56 -2.90
C ALA A 39 7.39 -18.88 -1.42
N LEU A 40 6.65 -18.01 -0.73
CA LEU A 40 6.17 -18.30 0.62
C LEU A 40 5.08 -19.39 0.57
N GLY A 41 4.14 -19.29 -0.37
CA GLY A 41 3.17 -20.33 -0.71
C GLY A 41 2.10 -20.62 0.34
N LYS A 42 2.03 -19.83 1.40
CA LYS A 42 1.18 -20.06 2.60
C LYS A 42 0.92 -18.75 3.36
N THR A 43 0.12 -18.84 4.42
CA THR A 43 0.01 -17.79 5.44
C THR A 43 0.97 -18.07 6.59
N ILE A 44 1.70 -17.05 7.02
CA ILE A 44 2.51 -17.07 8.24
C ILE A 44 2.14 -15.90 9.15
N THR A 45 2.42 -16.07 10.44
CA THR A 45 2.45 -14.97 11.40
C THR A 45 3.74 -15.07 12.19
N VAL A 46 4.48 -13.98 12.22
CA VAL A 46 5.74 -13.87 12.97
C VAL A 46 5.50 -12.91 14.13
N ASP A 47 5.72 -13.41 15.34
CA ASP A 47 5.69 -12.63 16.57
C ASP A 47 7.13 -12.32 16.98
N PHE A 48 7.59 -11.10 16.71
CA PHE A 48 8.96 -10.69 17.00
C PHE A 48 9.22 -10.48 18.49
N THR A 49 8.19 -10.49 19.35
CA THR A 49 8.38 -10.51 20.81
C THR A 49 8.99 -11.84 21.28
N GLN A 50 8.95 -12.88 20.44
CA GLN A 50 9.57 -14.17 20.67
C GLN A 50 11.03 -14.24 20.18
N GLY A 51 11.56 -13.14 19.64
CA GLY A 51 12.92 -13.05 19.11
C GLY A 51 12.97 -13.06 17.58
N GLU A 52 14.15 -13.39 17.07
CA GLU A 52 14.44 -13.47 15.63
C GLU A 52 13.62 -14.59 14.96
N SER A 53 13.22 -14.36 13.72
CA SER A 53 12.47 -15.32 12.90
C SER A 53 13.29 -15.77 11.70
N SER A 54 13.26 -17.07 11.41
CA SER A 54 13.91 -17.65 10.22
C SER A 54 13.23 -17.30 8.90
N GLU A 55 12.08 -16.62 8.92
CA GLU A 55 11.39 -16.16 7.72
C GLU A 55 11.99 -14.85 7.16
N PHE A 56 12.88 -14.20 7.93
CA PHE A 56 13.55 -12.95 7.57
C PHE A 56 15.07 -13.10 7.60
N SER A 57 15.75 -12.23 6.86
CA SER A 57 17.19 -11.99 6.95
C SER A 57 17.44 -10.51 7.19
N ALA A 58 18.45 -10.19 7.99
CA ALA A 58 18.96 -8.83 8.11
C ALA A 58 19.71 -8.44 6.83
N ASP A 59 19.48 -7.22 6.35
CA ASP A 59 20.23 -6.68 5.22
C ASP A 59 21.70 -6.42 5.61
N THR A 60 22.55 -6.24 4.61
CA THR A 60 23.99 -5.99 4.80
C THR A 60 24.21 -4.80 5.73
N GLY A 61 25.06 -4.97 6.75
CA GLY A 61 25.32 -3.92 7.74
C GLY A 61 24.24 -3.75 8.80
N THR A 62 23.13 -4.50 8.73
CA THR A 62 22.11 -4.51 9.77
C THR A 62 22.47 -5.49 10.89
N THR A 63 22.30 -5.05 12.13
CA THR A 63 22.29 -5.91 13.32
C THR A 63 21.02 -5.59 14.08
N MET A 64 20.17 -6.59 14.29
CA MET A 64 18.87 -6.41 14.90
C MET A 64 18.89 -6.66 16.40
N THR A 65 18.03 -5.94 17.11
CA THR A 65 17.67 -6.21 18.51
C THR A 65 16.22 -6.66 18.56
N TYR A 66 15.94 -7.65 19.41
CA TYR A 66 14.58 -8.14 19.65
C TYR A 66 14.28 -8.06 21.15
N GLY A 67 13.25 -7.31 21.51
CA GLY A 67 12.86 -7.03 22.88
C GLY A 67 11.40 -7.38 23.16
N THR A 68 10.89 -6.94 24.31
CA THR A 68 9.47 -7.15 24.68
C THR A 68 8.49 -6.41 23.77
N ASN A 69 8.98 -5.42 23.02
CA ASN A 69 8.20 -4.67 22.02
C ASN A 69 8.30 -5.29 20.61
N GLY A 70 9.05 -6.36 20.41
CA GLY A 70 9.28 -6.99 19.12
C GLY A 70 10.65 -6.66 18.53
N ALA A 71 10.72 -6.57 17.20
CA ALA A 71 11.92 -6.18 16.47
C ALA A 71 12.16 -4.67 16.63
N GLU A 72 13.38 -4.28 16.97
CA GLU A 72 13.77 -2.90 17.24
C GLU A 72 14.78 -2.42 16.18
N PHE A 73 14.32 -1.54 15.29
CA PHE A 73 15.11 -0.95 14.22
C PHE A 73 15.77 0.33 14.73
N ILE A 74 16.89 0.16 15.44
CA ILE A 74 17.58 1.23 16.17
C ILE A 74 18.60 1.92 15.26
N ILE A 75 18.36 3.20 14.97
CA ILE A 75 19.37 4.10 14.42
C ILE A 75 20.12 4.71 15.59
N SER A 76 21.42 4.43 15.66
CA SER A 76 22.34 5.02 16.64
C SER A 76 22.96 6.29 16.08
N SER A 77 23.87 6.90 16.83
CA SER A 77 24.57 8.13 16.39
C SER A 77 25.44 7.96 15.15
N ASP A 78 25.69 6.72 14.71
CA ASP A 78 26.39 6.41 13.46
C ASP A 78 25.49 6.57 12.23
N GLY A 79 24.18 6.73 12.42
CA GLY A 79 23.20 6.91 11.34
C GLY A 79 22.92 5.64 10.53
N THR A 80 23.47 4.49 10.92
CA THR A 80 23.36 3.26 10.12
C THR A 80 21.92 2.78 10.08
N ALA A 81 21.35 2.69 8.87
CA ALA A 81 20.02 2.12 8.63
C ALA A 81 19.92 0.68 9.13
N LYS A 82 18.69 0.26 9.49
CA LYS A 82 18.38 -1.11 9.89
C LYS A 82 17.26 -1.63 9.02
N THR A 83 17.49 -2.76 8.35
CA THR A 83 16.51 -3.37 7.45
C THR A 83 16.50 -4.88 7.62
N ILE A 84 15.31 -5.47 7.69
CA ILE A 84 15.10 -6.92 7.52
C ILE A 84 14.23 -7.16 6.30
N ILE A 85 14.46 -8.28 5.63
CA ILE A 85 13.82 -8.64 4.36
C ILE A 85 13.29 -10.07 4.48
N THR A 86 12.10 -10.36 3.97
CA THR A 86 11.60 -11.74 3.90
C THR A 86 12.49 -12.59 3.00
N ASN A 87 12.74 -13.83 3.40
CA ASN A 87 13.53 -14.78 2.60
C ASN A 87 12.77 -15.25 1.36
N ASN A 88 11.43 -15.23 1.43
CA ASN A 88 10.54 -15.67 0.38
C ASN A 88 9.68 -14.51 -0.13
N TYR A 89 9.23 -14.63 -1.37
CA TYR A 89 8.31 -13.72 -2.03
C TYR A 89 6.86 -14.14 -1.82
N ILE A 90 5.96 -13.20 -1.97
CA ILE A 90 4.52 -13.46 -2.19
C ILE A 90 4.10 -12.95 -3.56
N PHE A 91 3.09 -13.56 -4.15
CA PHE A 91 2.53 -13.09 -5.41
C PHE A 91 1.04 -12.83 -5.30
N PHE A 92 0.69 -11.54 -5.23
CA PHE A 92 -0.52 -11.06 -4.58
C PHE A 92 -0.64 -11.55 -3.14
N GLY A 93 -1.45 -10.90 -2.33
CA GLY A 93 -1.56 -11.28 -0.94
C GLY A 93 -2.03 -10.19 -0.03
N LYS A 94 -1.88 -10.47 1.26
CA LYS A 94 -2.22 -9.54 2.32
C LYS A 94 -1.13 -9.54 3.37
N VAL A 95 -0.65 -8.35 3.71
CA VAL A 95 0.39 -8.15 4.72
C VAL A 95 -0.14 -7.19 5.76
N SER A 96 -0.12 -7.59 7.03
CA SER A 96 -0.53 -6.75 8.16
C SER A 96 0.58 -6.68 9.19
N VAL A 97 1.00 -5.46 9.54
CA VAL A 97 2.12 -5.20 10.45
C VAL A 97 1.62 -4.39 11.64
N ALA A 98 1.84 -4.89 12.86
CA ALA A 98 1.69 -4.09 14.06
C ALA A 98 2.98 -3.30 14.28
N LEU A 99 2.93 -1.98 14.07
CA LEU A 99 4.09 -1.09 14.00
C LEU A 99 3.91 0.16 14.87
N ARG A 100 5.02 0.63 15.45
CA ARG A 100 5.18 1.96 16.03
C ARG A 100 6.42 2.61 15.41
N ALA A 101 6.23 3.74 14.73
CA ALA A 101 7.27 4.40 13.96
C ALA A 101 8.33 5.07 14.86
N ALA A 102 9.50 5.33 14.29
CA ALA A 102 10.54 6.10 14.97
C ALA A 102 10.17 7.59 15.03
N LYS A 103 10.64 8.27 16.09
CA LYS A 103 10.61 9.74 16.19
C LYS A 103 11.89 10.33 15.61
N GLY A 104 11.84 11.63 15.33
CA GLY A 104 12.99 12.44 14.94
C GLY A 104 12.79 13.04 13.56
N THR A 105 13.04 14.34 13.42
CA THR A 105 13.07 15.00 12.11
C THR A 105 14.08 14.28 11.22
N GLY A 106 13.71 14.01 9.97
CA GLY A 106 14.57 13.32 9.01
C GLY A 106 14.75 11.81 9.24
N ILE A 107 14.11 11.23 10.26
CA ILE A 107 14.10 9.78 10.48
C ILE A 107 12.89 9.17 9.80
N ILE A 108 13.11 8.08 9.06
CA ILE A 108 12.09 7.43 8.24
C ILE A 108 11.93 5.99 8.69
N SER A 109 10.72 5.62 9.07
CA SER A 109 10.33 4.21 9.21
C SER A 109 9.64 3.78 7.92
N SER A 110 9.92 2.56 7.47
CA SER A 110 9.45 2.06 6.18
C SER A 110 8.93 0.63 6.28
N PHE A 111 7.81 0.38 5.60
CA PHE A 111 7.33 -0.95 5.27
C PHE A 111 7.12 -0.98 3.75
N VAL A 112 8.00 -1.69 3.06
CA VAL A 112 8.04 -1.79 1.60
C VAL A 112 7.77 -3.23 1.15
N MET A 113 6.96 -3.39 0.12
CA MET A 113 6.89 -4.60 -0.69
C MET A 113 7.55 -4.30 -2.04
N GLU A 114 8.57 -5.07 -2.42
CA GLU A 114 9.40 -4.78 -3.60
C GLU A 114 9.67 -6.06 -4.41
N SER A 115 9.53 -5.97 -5.72
CA SER A 115 9.84 -7.05 -6.68
C SER A 115 11.21 -6.90 -7.33
N ASP A 116 11.66 -7.95 -8.01
CA ASP A 116 12.90 -7.92 -8.79
C ASP A 116 12.83 -7.04 -10.05
N ASP A 117 11.63 -6.73 -10.54
CA ASP A 117 11.44 -5.74 -11.61
C ASP A 117 11.17 -4.33 -11.09
N LEU A 118 11.24 -4.11 -9.77
CA LEU A 118 11.06 -2.83 -9.10
C LEU A 118 9.62 -2.29 -9.18
N ASP A 119 8.64 -3.19 -9.19
CA ASP A 119 7.31 -2.90 -8.69
C ASP A 119 7.39 -2.74 -7.16
N GLU A 120 6.74 -1.71 -6.62
CA GLU A 120 6.84 -1.30 -5.21
C GLU A 120 5.49 -0.89 -4.64
N ILE A 121 5.23 -1.25 -3.38
CA ILE A 121 4.09 -0.79 -2.57
C ILE A 121 4.61 -0.49 -1.17
N ASP A 122 4.39 0.73 -0.66
CA ASP A 122 4.99 1.13 0.61
C ASP A 122 4.05 1.86 1.57
N TRP A 123 4.53 1.90 2.82
CA TRP A 123 4.18 2.86 3.86
C TRP A 123 5.45 3.55 4.35
N GLU A 124 5.40 4.86 4.48
CA GLU A 124 6.52 5.67 4.97
C GLU A 124 6.06 6.59 6.12
N TRP A 125 6.72 6.50 7.27
CA TRP A 125 6.48 7.38 8.42
C TRP A 125 7.61 8.37 8.57
N LEU A 126 7.28 9.66 8.48
CA LEU A 126 8.19 10.75 8.79
C LEU A 126 8.24 10.96 10.31
N GLY A 127 9.41 10.76 10.93
CA GLY A 127 9.57 10.82 12.38
C GLY A 127 9.32 12.20 13.01
N GLY A 128 9.32 13.26 12.19
CA GLY A 128 8.92 14.62 12.56
C GLY A 128 7.41 14.91 12.45
N ASN A 129 6.61 13.98 11.93
CA ASN A 129 5.19 14.18 11.69
C ASN A 129 4.32 13.14 12.42
N SER A 130 3.60 13.59 13.45
CA SER A 130 2.78 12.71 14.29
C SER A 130 1.30 12.63 13.86
N THR A 131 0.96 13.09 12.65
CA THR A 131 -0.45 13.26 12.22
C THR A 131 -0.83 12.53 10.94
N MET A 132 0.15 11.98 10.23
CA MET A 132 -0.05 11.26 8.98
C MET A 132 1.03 10.20 8.78
N VAL A 133 0.76 9.31 7.83
CA VAL A 133 1.70 8.36 7.25
C VAL A 133 1.55 8.48 5.75
N GLU A 134 2.62 8.26 4.99
CA GLU A 134 2.54 8.24 3.54
C GLU A 134 2.34 6.83 3.03
N THR A 135 1.62 6.73 1.92
CA THR A 135 1.50 5.53 1.10
C THR A 135 2.02 5.87 -0.27
N ASN A 136 2.79 5.00 -0.90
CA ASN A 136 3.27 5.19 -2.25
C ASN A 136 3.33 3.86 -3.02
N TYR A 137 3.57 3.97 -4.32
CA TYR A 137 3.76 2.82 -5.19
C TYR A 137 4.60 3.21 -6.41
N PHE A 138 5.36 2.24 -6.92
CA PHE A 138 6.07 2.34 -8.19
C PHE A 138 5.77 1.11 -9.04
N GLY A 139 5.70 1.30 -10.35
CA GLY A 139 5.64 0.19 -11.30
C GLY A 139 6.90 0.19 -12.13
N LYS A 140 7.66 -0.90 -12.11
CA LYS A 140 8.87 -1.10 -12.95
C LYS A 140 9.90 0.04 -12.83
N ASP A 141 10.09 0.56 -11.61
CA ASP A 141 10.93 1.74 -11.32
C ASP A 141 10.63 2.97 -12.20
N ASN A 142 9.38 3.11 -12.65
CA ASN A 142 9.00 4.24 -13.48
C ASN A 142 8.96 5.53 -12.63
N THR A 143 10.06 6.28 -12.57
CA THR A 143 10.16 7.53 -11.79
C THR A 143 9.79 8.79 -12.58
N THR A 144 9.09 8.66 -13.71
CA THR A 144 8.70 9.82 -14.55
C THR A 144 7.74 10.80 -13.87
N SER A 145 7.08 10.37 -12.79
CA SER A 145 6.22 11.20 -11.95
C SER A 145 6.30 10.74 -10.49
N TYR A 146 6.06 11.69 -9.58
CA TYR A 146 6.05 11.49 -8.12
C TYR A 146 4.69 11.85 -7.51
N ASP A 147 3.64 11.89 -8.31
CA ASP A 147 2.25 12.18 -7.90
C ASP A 147 1.52 10.97 -7.27
N ARG A 148 2.27 9.93 -6.91
CA ARG A 148 1.75 8.64 -6.46
C ARG A 148 1.65 8.53 -4.95
N SER A 149 2.26 9.45 -4.20
CA SER A 149 2.12 9.44 -2.75
C SER A 149 0.77 10.02 -2.32
N THR A 150 0.20 9.46 -1.25
CA THR A 150 -0.90 10.09 -0.52
C THR A 150 -0.64 9.95 0.97
N SER A 151 -1.10 10.93 1.76
CA SER A 151 -0.78 11.01 3.20
C SER A 151 -2.04 10.87 4.06
N PRO A 152 -2.59 9.65 4.23
CA PRO A 152 -3.72 9.43 5.13
C PRO A 152 -3.40 9.83 6.57
N ALA A 153 -4.40 10.35 7.28
CA ALA A 153 -4.26 10.75 8.66
C ALA A 153 -4.12 9.54 9.60
N VAL A 154 -3.23 9.64 10.57
CA VAL A 154 -3.06 8.69 11.68
C VAL A 154 -2.60 9.46 12.92
N SER A 155 -3.14 9.12 14.09
CA SER A 155 -2.84 9.85 15.33
C SER A 155 -1.65 9.23 16.05
N ASP A 156 -0.59 10.00 16.23
CA ASP A 156 0.59 9.64 17.03
C ASP A 156 1.23 8.28 16.64
N PRO A 157 1.55 8.05 15.35
CA PRO A 157 2.08 6.76 14.89
C PRO A 157 3.45 6.40 15.51
N GLN A 158 4.14 7.35 16.13
CA GLN A 158 5.40 7.12 16.85
C GLN A 158 5.23 6.73 18.33
N ASP A 159 4.05 6.94 18.91
CA ASP A 159 3.76 6.60 20.32
C ASP A 159 2.72 5.49 20.46
N THR A 160 1.90 5.29 19.43
CA THR A 160 0.79 4.34 19.41
C THR A 160 1.07 3.18 18.47
N TRP A 161 0.72 1.96 18.90
CA TRP A 161 0.71 0.80 18.00
C TRP A 161 -0.48 0.89 17.07
N HIS A 162 -0.21 0.83 15.77
CA HIS A 162 -1.24 0.69 14.74
C HIS A 162 -0.99 -0.58 13.94
N ILE A 163 -2.06 -1.12 13.37
CA ILE A 163 -1.98 -2.21 12.40
C ILE A 163 -2.10 -1.59 11.01
N TYR A 164 -1.01 -1.67 10.24
CA TYR A 164 -0.97 -1.24 8.85
C TYR A 164 -1.09 -2.44 7.95
N THR A 165 -2.08 -2.40 7.05
CA THR A 165 -2.39 -3.51 6.17
C THR A 165 -2.33 -3.09 4.72
N ILE A 166 -1.62 -3.88 3.91
CA ILE A 166 -1.70 -3.86 2.45
C ILE A 166 -2.46 -5.12 2.02
N ASP A 167 -3.53 -4.96 1.23
CA ASP A 167 -4.22 -6.04 0.52
C ASP A 167 -4.02 -5.81 -0.98
N TRP A 168 -3.26 -6.70 -1.62
CA TRP A 168 -2.77 -6.57 -2.98
C TRP A 168 -3.31 -7.70 -3.85
N THR A 169 -4.08 -7.33 -4.86
CA THR A 169 -4.68 -8.22 -5.85
C THR A 169 -4.38 -7.72 -7.26
N SER A 170 -4.65 -8.54 -8.28
CA SER A 170 -4.53 -8.09 -9.67
C SER A 170 -5.48 -6.95 -10.04
N ALA A 171 -6.55 -6.73 -9.28
CA ALA A 171 -7.55 -5.68 -9.56
C ALA A 171 -7.25 -4.37 -8.81
N SER A 172 -6.68 -4.45 -7.61
CA SER A 172 -6.43 -3.28 -6.77
C SER A 172 -5.43 -3.55 -5.65
N ILE A 173 -4.79 -2.48 -5.20
CA ILE A 173 -4.06 -2.41 -3.93
C ILE A 173 -4.88 -1.56 -2.96
N THR A 174 -5.03 -2.03 -1.74
CA THR A 174 -5.68 -1.27 -0.66
C THR A 174 -4.77 -1.13 0.54
N TRP A 175 -4.82 0.04 1.15
CA TRP A 175 -4.10 0.36 2.37
C TRP A 175 -5.11 0.62 3.48
N SER A 176 -4.92 -0.02 4.63
CA SER A 176 -5.77 0.16 5.81
C SER A 176 -4.94 0.42 7.06
N ILE A 177 -5.49 1.23 7.97
CA ILE A 177 -4.95 1.52 9.30
C ILE A 177 -5.99 1.06 10.32
N ASP A 178 -5.64 0.16 11.23
CA ASP A 178 -6.54 -0.41 12.24
C ASP A 178 -7.86 -0.94 11.66
N SER A 179 -7.76 -1.65 10.52
CA SER A 179 -8.88 -2.17 9.73
C SER A 179 -9.76 -1.12 9.05
N VAL A 180 -9.40 0.16 9.09
CA VAL A 180 -10.07 1.24 8.35
C VAL A 180 -9.35 1.43 7.02
N LEU A 181 -10.06 1.24 5.91
CA LEU A 181 -9.56 1.52 4.57
C LEU A 181 -9.26 3.01 4.41
N VAL A 182 -8.03 3.35 4.04
CA VAL A 182 -7.58 4.74 3.85
C VAL A 182 -7.18 5.07 2.41
N ARG A 183 -6.84 4.07 1.60
CA ARG A 183 -6.54 4.24 0.18
C ARG A 183 -6.90 2.99 -0.62
N THR A 184 -7.33 3.21 -1.86
CA THR A 184 -7.44 2.19 -2.89
C THR A 184 -6.77 2.71 -4.16
N LEU A 185 -5.93 1.88 -4.77
CA LEU A 185 -5.41 2.06 -6.12
C LEU A 185 -5.99 0.96 -6.99
N TYR A 186 -6.80 1.30 -7.98
CA TYR A 186 -7.27 0.32 -8.96
C TYR A 186 -6.21 0.12 -10.06
N TYR A 187 -6.18 -1.08 -10.65
CA TYR A 187 -5.27 -1.41 -11.76
C TYR A 187 -5.27 -0.34 -12.86
N ALA A 188 -6.46 0.11 -13.28
CA ALA A 188 -6.61 1.10 -14.35
C ALA A 188 -6.08 2.49 -14.00
N ASP A 189 -6.07 2.86 -12.71
CA ASP A 189 -5.60 4.18 -12.28
C ASP A 189 -4.06 4.28 -12.36
N ALA A 190 -3.37 3.15 -12.34
CA ALA A 190 -1.92 3.06 -12.46
C ALA A 190 -1.46 2.99 -13.93
N LEU A 191 -1.80 4.03 -14.71
CA LEU A 191 -1.50 4.14 -16.14
C LEU A 191 -2.07 2.96 -16.95
N ASP A 192 -3.38 2.72 -16.82
CA ASP A 192 -4.08 1.59 -17.45
C ASP A 192 -3.42 0.23 -17.15
N GLY A 193 -2.77 0.11 -15.98
CA GLY A 193 -2.08 -1.10 -15.53
C GLY A 193 -0.57 -1.13 -15.76
N ALA A 194 -0.03 -0.25 -16.61
CA ALA A 194 1.38 -0.27 -16.97
C ALA A 194 2.30 0.01 -15.77
N ASN A 195 1.83 0.82 -14.81
CA ASN A 195 2.54 1.12 -13.57
C ASN A 195 1.91 0.45 -12.34
N PHE A 196 0.98 -0.50 -12.53
CA PHE A 196 0.39 -1.21 -11.39
C PHE A 196 1.39 -2.25 -10.87
N PRO A 197 1.72 -2.24 -9.56
CA PRO A 197 2.57 -3.28 -8.96
C PRO A 197 1.90 -4.65 -9.09
N GLN A 198 2.55 -5.58 -9.78
CA GLN A 198 1.89 -6.79 -10.27
C GLN A 198 2.83 -7.99 -10.41
N THR A 199 4.02 -7.96 -9.84
CA THR A 199 5.00 -9.05 -9.88
C THR A 199 5.40 -9.47 -8.47
N PRO A 200 5.91 -10.70 -8.25
CA PRO A 200 6.18 -11.21 -6.90
C PRO A 200 7.06 -10.26 -6.09
N MET A 201 6.71 -10.03 -4.82
CA MET A 201 7.43 -9.10 -3.94
C MET A 201 7.95 -9.76 -2.68
N ARG A 202 9.13 -9.35 -2.22
CA ARG A 202 9.58 -9.52 -0.83
C ARG A 202 9.04 -8.38 0.01
N ILE A 203 9.02 -8.58 1.33
CA ILE A 203 8.67 -7.53 2.29
C ILE A 203 9.94 -7.06 2.98
N LYS A 204 10.18 -5.75 2.99
CA LYS A 204 11.26 -5.06 3.69
C LYS A 204 10.66 -4.21 4.80
N LEU A 205 11.21 -4.33 6.00
CA LEU A 205 10.89 -3.47 7.14
C LEU A 205 12.17 -2.78 7.55
N GLY A 206 12.15 -1.46 7.73
CA GLY A 206 13.38 -0.75 8.06
C GLY A 206 13.20 0.64 8.63
N ASN A 207 14.29 1.16 9.19
CA ASN A 207 14.41 2.51 9.73
C ASN A 207 15.71 3.12 9.22
N TRP A 208 15.64 4.32 8.64
CA TRP A 208 16.76 5.00 7.99
C TRP A 208 16.71 6.52 8.14
N VAL A 209 17.76 7.21 7.70
CA VAL A 209 17.99 8.65 7.93
C VAL A 209 17.82 9.43 6.62
N GLY A 210 16.58 9.68 6.20
CA GLY A 210 16.30 10.49 5.00
C GLY A 210 16.79 11.95 5.10
N GLY A 211 16.90 12.48 6.32
CA GLY A 211 17.49 13.80 6.58
C GLY A 211 19.02 13.80 6.74
N ALA A 212 19.74 12.76 6.31
CA ALA A 212 21.20 12.72 6.41
C ALA A 212 21.87 13.80 5.53
N ALA A 213 23.05 14.26 5.92
CA ALA A 213 23.70 15.41 5.28
C ALA A 213 24.23 15.13 3.86
N ASP A 214 24.43 13.86 3.52
CA ASP A 214 24.88 13.36 2.23
C ASP A 214 23.72 12.88 1.33
N GLU A 215 22.49 12.95 1.81
CA GLU A 215 21.29 12.74 0.99
C GLU A 215 21.06 13.91 0.04
N ASN A 216 20.27 13.66 -1.01
CA ASN A 216 19.89 14.73 -1.91
C ASN A 216 18.89 15.68 -1.24
N GLU A 217 18.90 16.94 -1.70
CA GLU A 217 18.10 18.02 -1.10
C GLU A 217 16.59 17.70 -1.09
N GLY A 218 16.09 17.02 -2.14
CA GLY A 218 14.69 16.61 -2.24
C GLY A 218 14.29 15.58 -1.19
N THR A 219 15.12 14.56 -0.96
CA THR A 219 14.91 13.58 0.12
C THR A 219 14.97 14.22 1.50
N ILE A 220 15.92 15.13 1.73
CA ILE A 220 16.02 15.83 3.03
C ILE A 220 14.77 16.69 3.26
N GLU A 221 14.29 17.41 2.23
CA GLU A 221 13.06 18.20 2.32
C GLU A 221 11.83 17.32 2.59
N TRP A 222 11.67 16.24 1.82
CA TRP A 222 10.60 15.26 1.99
C TRP A 222 10.61 14.63 3.40
N ALA A 223 11.80 14.31 3.92
CA ALA A 223 11.98 13.74 5.25
C ALA A 223 11.62 14.70 6.40
N GLY A 224 11.26 15.95 6.08
CA GLY A 224 10.90 17.01 7.03
C GLY A 224 12.08 17.86 7.48
N GLY A 225 13.24 17.72 6.82
CA GLY A 225 14.48 18.45 7.11
C GLY A 225 15.62 17.56 7.61
N SER A 226 16.75 18.20 7.89
CA SER A 226 17.96 17.50 8.34
C SER A 226 17.78 16.81 9.69
N SER A 227 18.34 15.60 9.81
CA SER A 227 18.32 14.80 11.03
C SER A 227 19.36 15.28 12.05
N ASP A 228 19.00 15.24 13.34
CA ASP A 228 19.93 15.49 14.45
C ASP A 228 20.30 14.18 15.15
N LEU A 229 21.35 13.50 14.65
CA LEU A 229 21.82 12.23 15.22
C LEU A 229 22.34 12.33 16.66
N THR A 230 22.50 13.53 17.22
CA THR A 230 22.83 13.69 18.64
C THR A 230 21.64 13.34 19.56
N GLN A 231 20.42 13.29 19.01
CA GLN A 231 19.21 12.85 19.70
C GLN A 231 18.95 11.34 19.60
N ALA A 232 19.85 10.59 18.93
CA ALA A 232 19.79 9.14 18.89
C ALA A 232 19.81 8.53 20.31
N PRO A 233 19.20 7.34 20.52
CA PRO A 233 18.68 6.44 19.50
C PRO A 233 17.29 6.82 18.98
N PHE A 234 17.06 6.54 17.70
CA PHE A 234 15.72 6.56 17.10
C PHE A 234 15.30 5.13 16.79
N THR A 235 14.11 4.72 17.22
CA THR A 235 13.71 3.31 17.15
C THR A 235 12.31 3.17 16.59
N MET A 236 12.22 2.48 15.46
CA MET A 236 10.98 1.87 14.99
C MET A 236 10.82 0.50 15.63
N TYR A 237 9.59 0.16 15.99
CA TYR A 237 9.25 -1.12 16.59
C TYR A 237 8.24 -1.86 15.71
N VAL A 238 8.49 -3.16 15.49
CA VAL A 238 7.53 -4.06 14.85
C VAL A 238 7.24 -5.22 15.80
N LYS A 239 6.00 -5.30 16.26
CA LYS A 239 5.59 -6.32 17.22
C LYS A 239 5.38 -7.66 16.56
N ASN A 240 4.59 -7.67 15.51
CA ASN A 240 4.28 -8.85 14.72
C ASN A 240 3.90 -8.47 13.29
N ILE A 241 3.97 -9.46 12.41
CA ILE A 241 3.56 -9.37 11.02
C ILE A 241 2.82 -10.64 10.62
N THR A 242 1.68 -10.50 9.95
CA THR A 242 0.97 -11.58 9.27
C THR A 242 1.12 -11.38 7.77
N ILE A 243 1.62 -12.42 7.09
CA ILE A 243 1.83 -12.42 5.64
C ILE A 243 0.99 -13.57 5.08
N GLN A 244 0.08 -13.23 4.17
CA GLN A 244 -0.71 -14.18 3.42
C GLN A 244 -0.31 -14.11 1.95
N ASP A 245 0.35 -15.16 1.48
CA ASP A 245 0.54 -15.40 0.06
C ASP A 245 -0.77 -15.94 -0.55
N TYR A 246 -1.27 -15.30 -1.61
CA TYR A 246 -2.46 -15.80 -2.31
C TYR A 246 -2.17 -16.93 -3.28
N THR A 247 -0.89 -17.25 -3.54
CA THR A 247 -0.54 -18.50 -4.20
C THR A 247 -0.44 -19.61 -3.15
N THR A 248 -1.48 -20.43 -3.05
CA THR A 248 -1.43 -21.59 -2.15
C THR A 248 -0.60 -22.70 -2.77
N ASN A 249 0.40 -23.21 -2.06
CA ASN A 249 1.29 -24.30 -2.48
C ASN A 249 2.24 -23.99 -3.65
N GLY A 250 2.48 -22.70 -3.96
CA GLY A 250 3.57 -22.30 -4.84
C GLY A 250 4.92 -22.59 -4.17
N THR A 251 5.91 -23.06 -4.94
CA THR A 251 7.29 -23.27 -4.45
C THR A 251 8.25 -22.20 -4.96
N SER A 252 8.00 -21.66 -6.15
CA SER A 252 8.75 -20.53 -6.68
C SER A 252 7.97 -19.79 -7.77
N TYR A 253 8.39 -18.55 -8.05
CA TYR A 253 7.89 -17.72 -9.14
C TYR A 253 8.99 -17.52 -10.18
N SER A 254 8.64 -17.63 -11.45
CA SER A 254 9.56 -17.32 -12.55
C SER A 254 8.92 -16.32 -13.49
N TYR A 255 9.69 -15.38 -13.99
CA TYR A 255 9.28 -14.52 -15.09
C TYR A 255 9.34 -15.34 -16.39
N GLY A 256 8.17 -15.61 -16.98
CA GLY A 256 8.04 -16.38 -18.23
C GLY A 256 8.47 -15.61 -19.48
N ASP A 257 8.51 -14.29 -19.39
CA ASP A 257 9.03 -13.36 -20.39
C ASP A 257 9.59 -12.09 -19.71
N MET A 258 9.94 -11.08 -20.51
CA MET A 258 10.53 -9.81 -20.05
C MET A 258 9.52 -8.66 -19.95
N THR A 259 8.21 -8.96 -19.94
CA THR A 259 7.18 -7.91 -19.95
C THR A 259 6.95 -7.28 -18.58
N GLY A 260 7.26 -8.01 -17.50
CA GLY A 260 6.87 -7.64 -16.14
C GLY A 260 5.35 -7.62 -15.94
N SER A 261 4.59 -8.32 -16.79
CA SER A 261 3.15 -8.49 -16.64
C SER A 261 2.88 -9.60 -15.64
N TYR A 262 1.84 -9.47 -14.82
CA TYR A 262 1.48 -10.55 -13.87
C TYR A 262 1.10 -11.84 -14.60
N GLU A 263 0.62 -11.77 -15.85
CA GLU A 263 0.33 -12.92 -16.71
C GLU A 263 1.58 -13.67 -17.16
N SER A 264 2.76 -13.03 -17.12
CA SER A 264 4.04 -13.69 -17.42
C SER A 264 4.54 -14.55 -16.27
N ILE A 265 3.99 -14.38 -15.06
CA ILE A 265 4.49 -15.05 -13.86
C ILE A 265 4.08 -16.53 -13.87
N ILE A 266 5.09 -17.40 -13.92
CA ILE A 266 4.94 -18.85 -13.80
C ILE A 266 5.03 -19.22 -12.33
N ILE A 267 3.95 -19.77 -11.78
CA ILE A 267 3.91 -20.33 -10.43
C ILE A 267 4.32 -21.80 -10.50
N ASN A 268 5.53 -22.11 -10.04
CA ASN A 268 6.03 -23.49 -9.98
C ASN A 268 5.52 -24.18 -8.72
N ASN A 269 5.30 -25.50 -8.80
CA ASN A 269 4.89 -26.31 -7.67
C ASN A 269 5.52 -27.72 -7.73
N ASN A 270 5.51 -28.43 -6.60
CA ASN A 270 6.02 -29.80 -6.50
C ASN A 270 5.00 -30.89 -6.91
N SER A 271 3.85 -30.51 -7.48
CA SER A 271 2.74 -31.43 -7.76
C SER A 271 2.55 -31.63 -9.25
N THR A 272 2.70 -32.87 -9.74
CA THR A 272 2.53 -33.23 -11.16
C THR A 272 1.12 -33.04 -11.71
N SER A 273 0.14 -32.56 -10.92
CA SER A 273 -1.23 -32.32 -11.36
C SER A 273 -1.99 -31.42 -10.39
N THR A 274 -1.84 -30.10 -10.47
CA THR A 274 -2.86 -29.12 -10.09
C THR A 274 -2.43 -27.76 -10.65
N ASN A 275 -3.31 -27.09 -11.39
CA ASN A 275 -3.10 -25.72 -11.82
C ASN A 275 -3.04 -24.84 -10.56
N THR A 276 -1.83 -24.49 -10.11
CA THR A 276 -1.64 -23.42 -9.13
C THR A 276 -2.05 -22.13 -9.81
N SER A 277 -3.25 -21.69 -9.48
CA SER A 277 -3.78 -20.38 -9.83
C SER A 277 -3.77 -19.55 -8.56
N TYR A 278 -3.33 -18.30 -8.65
CA TYR A 278 -3.64 -17.33 -7.61
C TYR A 278 -5.14 -17.06 -7.69
N SER A 279 -5.81 -16.87 -6.54
CA SER A 279 -7.25 -16.58 -6.53
C SER A 279 -7.49 -15.13 -6.99
N ALA A 280 -7.53 -14.91 -8.30
CA ALA A 280 -7.98 -13.66 -8.88
C ALA A 280 -9.48 -13.46 -8.57
N GLY A 281 -9.82 -12.61 -7.61
CA GLY A 281 -11.22 -12.18 -7.45
C GLY A 281 -11.79 -12.01 -6.04
N GLN A 282 -11.02 -11.60 -5.02
CA GLN A 282 -11.67 -10.96 -3.86
C GLN A 282 -12.02 -9.52 -4.21
N THR A 283 -13.08 -9.35 -5.00
CA THR A 283 -13.81 -8.07 -5.06
C THR A 283 -14.29 -7.73 -3.65
N VAL A 284 -13.91 -6.55 -3.14
CA VAL A 284 -14.38 -6.01 -1.86
C VAL A 284 -15.91 -5.92 -1.90
N GLY A 285 -16.56 -6.91 -1.27
CA GLY A 285 -18.00 -7.00 -1.14
C GLY A 285 -18.48 -6.10 0.00
N ASN A 286 -19.28 -5.11 -0.38
CA ASN A 286 -19.99 -4.16 0.47
C ASN A 286 -20.61 -4.82 1.72
N ASN A 287 -20.40 -4.19 2.88
CA ASN A 287 -20.94 -4.61 4.16
C ASN A 287 -22.48 -4.74 4.10
N SER A 288 -23.00 -5.94 4.28
CA SER A 288 -24.43 -6.16 4.56
C SER A 288 -24.56 -7.26 5.59
N SER A 289 -24.85 -6.81 6.80
CA SER A 289 -25.26 -7.59 7.96
C SER A 289 -26.38 -8.57 7.61
N SER A 290 -26.17 -9.87 7.89
CA SER A 290 -27.27 -10.72 8.35
C SER A 290 -26.76 -11.89 9.19
N SER A 291 -27.19 -11.85 10.44
CA SER A 291 -27.16 -12.88 11.46
C SER A 291 -27.66 -14.26 11.00
N ALA A 292 -27.06 -15.29 11.61
CA ALA A 292 -27.39 -16.70 11.48
C ALA A 292 -28.86 -17.07 11.82
N SER A 293 -29.40 -18.08 11.14
CA SER A 293 -29.67 -19.43 11.71
C SER A 293 -30.62 -20.31 10.86
N SER A 294 -30.32 -21.61 10.88
CA SER A 294 -31.16 -22.83 10.76
C SER A 294 -31.90 -23.19 9.44
N THR A 295 -31.34 -24.23 8.82
CA THR A 295 -31.96 -25.47 8.33
C THR A 295 -33.49 -25.64 8.48
N SER A 296 -34.18 -25.85 7.36
CA SER A 296 -35.12 -26.98 7.20
C SER A 296 -35.53 -27.18 5.74
N SER A 297 -35.84 -28.44 5.46
CA SER A 297 -36.10 -29.13 4.20
C SER A 297 -37.29 -28.66 3.37
N SER A 298 -37.13 -28.75 2.05
CA SER A 298 -38.14 -28.58 1.00
C SER A 298 -39.22 -29.66 0.98
N SER A 299 -40.49 -29.26 0.83
CA SER A 299 -41.49 -30.04 0.09
C SER A 299 -42.57 -29.13 -0.51
N ASN A 300 -42.99 -29.48 -1.73
CA ASN A 300 -43.97 -28.83 -2.62
C ASN A 300 -45.36 -28.61 -2.00
N SER A 301 -46.06 -27.54 -2.40
CA SER A 301 -47.20 -27.59 -3.36
C SER A 301 -48.12 -26.34 -3.36
N SER A 302 -48.37 -25.83 -4.56
CA SER A 302 -49.59 -25.24 -5.15
C SER A 302 -50.51 -24.21 -4.44
N SER A 303 -50.69 -23.08 -5.14
CA SER A 303 -51.96 -22.47 -5.63
C SER A 303 -52.60 -21.23 -4.96
N SER A 304 -52.74 -20.21 -5.82
CA SER A 304 -53.87 -19.28 -6.08
C SER A 304 -54.27 -18.16 -5.09
N SER A 305 -54.00 -16.93 -5.54
CA SER A 305 -54.86 -15.71 -5.67
C SER A 305 -55.78 -15.26 -4.52
N SER A 306 -55.73 -13.95 -4.19
CA SER A 306 -56.76 -12.96 -4.57
C SER A 306 -56.52 -11.56 -3.97
N SER A 307 -56.51 -10.55 -4.86
CA SER A 307 -57.09 -9.19 -4.77
C SER A 307 -56.96 -8.31 -3.52
N VAL A 308 -56.45 -7.08 -3.72
CA VAL A 308 -57.23 -5.85 -3.46
C VAL A 308 -56.77 -4.69 -4.35
N ALA A 309 -57.72 -3.88 -4.80
CA ALA A 309 -57.57 -2.75 -5.70
C ALA A 309 -57.70 -1.38 -5.00
N VAL A 310 -56.90 -0.42 -5.46
CA VAL A 310 -57.19 0.99 -5.84
C VAL A 310 -58.21 1.82 -5.04
N SER A 311 -57.79 3.00 -4.56
CA SER A 311 -58.37 4.34 -4.85
C SER A 311 -57.45 5.43 -4.24
N SER A 312 -56.78 6.28 -5.02
CA SER A 312 -57.19 7.53 -5.69
C SER A 312 -57.24 8.78 -4.80
N GLY A 313 -56.45 9.80 -5.15
CA GLY A 313 -56.54 11.16 -4.61
C GLY A 313 -55.66 12.15 -5.36
N ARG A 314 -56.22 12.79 -6.40
CA ARG A 314 -55.66 13.87 -7.25
C ARG A 314 -55.61 15.22 -6.53
N SER A 315 -54.66 16.09 -6.91
CA SER A 315 -54.88 17.51 -7.32
C SER A 315 -53.55 18.12 -7.80
N ASN A 316 -53.42 18.42 -9.11
CA ASN A 316 -53.57 19.73 -9.79
C ASN A 316 -52.47 20.77 -9.44
N GLN A 317 -51.44 21.01 -10.28
CA GLN A 317 -51.38 21.89 -11.50
C GLN A 317 -50.87 23.34 -11.18
N PRO A 318 -50.41 24.18 -12.14
CA PRO A 318 -49.11 24.14 -12.86
C PRO A 318 -48.43 25.55 -13.06
N GLY A 319 -47.32 25.61 -13.82
CA GLY A 319 -46.87 26.80 -14.58
C GLY A 319 -45.64 27.54 -14.03
N ARG A 320 -44.77 28.21 -14.80
CA ARG A 320 -44.65 28.53 -16.25
C ARG A 320 -43.17 28.74 -16.60
N VAL A 321 -42.90 28.45 -17.88
CA VAL A 321 -41.80 28.87 -18.78
C VAL A 321 -41.33 30.33 -18.63
N LEU A 322 -40.02 30.58 -18.77
CA LEU A 322 -39.53 31.71 -19.59
C LEU A 322 -38.17 31.40 -20.24
N PHE A 323 -38.14 31.65 -21.55
CA PHE A 323 -37.03 31.65 -22.51
C PHE A 323 -36.46 33.07 -22.54
N GLU A 324 -35.15 33.26 -22.62
CA GLU A 324 -34.57 34.35 -23.43
C GLU A 324 -33.11 34.11 -23.79
N LEU A 325 -32.74 34.65 -24.94
CA LEU A 325 -31.65 34.30 -25.85
C LEU A 325 -30.84 35.59 -26.14
N LEU A 326 -29.63 35.43 -26.70
CA LEU A 326 -28.71 36.45 -27.29
C LEU A 326 -27.76 37.12 -26.27
N GLY A 327 -26.46 37.32 -26.52
CA GLY A 327 -25.64 37.23 -27.72
C GLY A 327 -24.60 38.38 -27.74
N LEU A 328 -23.44 38.13 -28.36
CA LEU A 328 -22.27 39.03 -28.61
C LEU A 328 -21.34 39.27 -27.40
N GLY A 329 -20.01 39.23 -27.50
CA GLY A 329 -19.11 39.06 -28.64
C GLY A 329 -17.73 39.71 -28.37
N CYS A 330 -16.65 38.99 -28.70
CA CYS A 330 -15.28 39.42 -29.05
C CYS A 330 -14.51 40.46 -28.20
N ALA A 331 -13.28 40.10 -27.78
CA ALA A 331 -12.06 40.47 -28.53
C ALA A 331 -10.79 39.80 -27.95
N ALA A 332 -9.98 39.29 -28.85
CA ALA A 332 -8.67 38.68 -28.64
C ALA A 332 -7.56 39.74 -28.48
N SER A 333 -6.44 39.36 -27.86
CA SER A 333 -5.10 39.87 -28.21
C SER A 333 -4.05 38.83 -27.85
N LEU A 334 -3.10 38.68 -28.76
CA LEU A 334 -2.21 37.55 -28.99
C LEU A 334 -0.79 38.11 -29.20
N PHE A 335 0.21 37.34 -28.76
CA PHE A 335 1.65 37.38 -29.16
C PHE A 335 2.47 38.63 -28.76
N LEU A 336 3.75 38.50 -28.37
CA LEU A 336 4.80 37.52 -28.71
C LEU A 336 5.41 36.83 -27.49
#